data_AF-A0A4R1MB44-F1
#
_entry.id   AF-A0A4R1MB44-F1
#
_cell.length_a   1.000
_cell.length_b   1.000
_cell.length_c   1.000
_cell.angle_alpha   90.00
_cell.angle_beta   90.00
_cell.angle_gamma   90.00
#
_symmetry.space_group_name_H-M   'P 1'
#
loop_
_entity.id
_entity.type
_entity.pdbx_description
1 polymer ?
#
loop_
_entity_poly.entity_id
_entity_poly.type
_entity_poly.pdbx_seq_one_letter_code
_entity_poly.pdbx_strand_id
1 'polypeptide(L)'
;MKRERLTHAQRREQTRERLLEAARKTFVKKGLAATSVENIAEAAGYTRGAFYSNFDGKPELLLELLRRDHDSAQERNSAQNARRGATYPP
;
A
#
# COMPACT_ATOMS: atom_id res chain seq x y z
N MET A 1 28.72 1.95 8.47
CA MET A 1 27.48 1.17 8.67
C MET A 1 27.40 0.08 7.60
N LYS A 2 27.44 -1.21 7.98
CA LYS A 2 27.26 -2.31 7.01
C LYS A 2 25.80 -2.33 6.55
N ARG A 3 25.55 -2.21 5.24
CA ARG A 3 24.23 -2.48 4.66
C ARG A 3 23.95 -3.97 4.83
N GLU A 4 23.13 -4.33 5.81
CA GLU A 4 22.67 -5.70 6.00
C GLU A 4 21.91 -6.14 4.73
N ARG A 5 22.27 -7.31 4.18
CA ARG A 5 21.60 -7.84 2.98
C ARG A 5 20.18 -8.24 3.36
N LEU A 6 19.19 -7.53 2.82
CA LEU A 6 17.79 -7.90 2.97
C LEU A 6 17.57 -9.36 2.53
N THR A 7 16.82 -10.10 3.35
CA THR A 7 16.35 -11.44 3.01
C THR A 7 15.43 -11.39 1.80
N HIS A 8 15.20 -12.55 1.16
CA HIS A 8 14.28 -12.62 0.02
C HIS A 8 12.87 -12.14 0.40
N ALA A 9 12.38 -12.49 1.59
CA ALA A 9 11.09 -12.05 2.10
C ALA A 9 11.04 -10.52 2.29
N GLN A 10 12.07 -9.92 2.88
CA GLN A 10 12.14 -8.47 3.08
C GLN A 10 12.19 -7.69 1.75
N ARG A 11 12.88 -8.22 0.73
CA ARG A 11 12.90 -7.61 -0.61
C ARG A 11 11.54 -7.70 -1.31
N ARG A 12 10.86 -8.83 -1.17
CA ARG A 12 9.51 -9.01 -1.68
C ARG A 12 8.55 -8.00 -1.05
N GLU A 13 8.60 -7.88 0.28
CA GLU A 13 7.76 -6.91 0.99
C GLU A 13 8.06 -5.46 0.58
N GLN A 14 9.34 -5.08 0.49
CA GLN A 14 9.71 -3.75 0.02
C GLN A 14 9.21 -3.47 -1.41
N THR A 15 9.23 -4.48 -2.28
CA THR A 15 8.69 -4.36 -3.64
C THR A 15 7.17 -4.19 -3.60
N ARG A 16 6.49 -4.98 -2.77
CA ARG A 16 5.04 -4.91 -2.55
C ARG A 16 4.62 -3.51 -2.09
N GLU A 17 5.31 -2.93 -1.11
CA GLU A 17 5.06 -1.57 -0.61
C GLU A 17 5.20 -0.51 -1.70
N ARG A 18 6.29 -0.57 -2.48
CA ARG A 18 6.53 0.39 -3.57
C ARG A 18 5.47 0.31 -4.67
N LEU A 19 5.01 -0.90 -4.99
CA LEU A 19 3.93 -1.10 -5.95
C LEU A 19 2.61 -0.49 -5.46
N LEU A 20 2.28 -0.67 -4.18
CA LEU A 20 1.07 -0.09 -3.56
C LEU A 20 1.13 1.44 -3.54
N GLU A 21 2.28 2.01 -3.16
CA GLU A 21 2.48 3.47 -3.17
C GLU A 21 2.35 4.06 -4.58
N ALA A 22 3.01 3.44 -5.57
CA ALA A 22 2.96 3.87 -6.96
C ALA A 22 1.54 3.74 -7.53
N ALA A 23 0.83 2.67 -7.22
CA ALA A 23 -0.54 2.47 -7.63
C ALA A 23 -1.47 3.55 -7.07
N ARG A 24 -1.37 3.87 -5.76
CA ARG A 24 -2.15 4.95 -5.15
C ARG A 24 -1.94 6.27 -5.89
N LYS A 25 -0.68 6.68 -6.09
CA LYS A 25 -0.34 7.94 -6.79
C LYS A 25 -0.90 7.93 -8.22
N THR A 26 -0.77 6.80 -8.90
CA THR A 26 -1.22 6.65 -10.30
C THR A 26 -2.74 6.69 -10.41
N PHE A 27 -3.45 5.98 -9.52
CA PHE A 27 -4.92 6.02 -9.45
C PHE A 27 -5.44 7.43 -9.19
N VAL A 28 -4.83 8.18 -8.27
CA VAL A 28 -5.20 9.58 -8.01
C VAL A 28 -4.95 10.46 -9.24
N LYS A 29 -3.84 10.25 -9.95
CA LYS A 29 -3.45 11.09 -11.10
C LYS A 29 -4.33 10.90 -12.33
N LYS A 30 -4.79 9.68 -12.63
CA LYS A 30 -5.48 9.40 -13.91
C LYS A 30 -6.71 8.49 -13.81
N GLY A 31 -7.08 8.05 -12.61
CA GLY A 31 -8.21 7.16 -12.37
C GLY A 31 -7.90 5.67 -12.55
N LEU A 32 -8.79 4.82 -12.02
CA LEU A 32 -8.64 3.36 -12.02
C LEU A 32 -8.69 2.75 -13.42
N ALA A 33 -9.63 3.19 -14.26
CA ALA A 33 -9.84 2.62 -15.60
C ALA A 33 -8.63 2.84 -16.51
N ALA A 34 -8.05 4.05 -16.49
CA ALA A 34 -6.89 4.43 -17.31
C ALA A 34 -5.53 3.95 -16.76
N THR A 35 -5.52 3.21 -15.65
CA THR A 35 -4.28 2.68 -15.06
C THR A 35 -4.09 1.21 -15.42
N SER A 36 -2.97 0.88 -16.08
CA SER A 36 -2.57 -0.51 -16.33
C SER A 36 -1.55 -1.02 -15.30
N VAL A 37 -1.28 -2.33 -15.33
CA VAL A 37 -0.23 -2.96 -14.51
C VAL A 37 1.15 -2.39 -14.87
N GLU A 38 1.42 -2.18 -16.15
CA GLU A 38 2.66 -1.59 -16.65
C GLU A 38 2.88 -0.20 -16.06
N ASN A 39 1.85 0.64 -16.05
CA ASN A 39 2.00 2.00 -15.50
C ASN A 39 2.36 1.98 -14.01
N ILE A 40 1.81 1.04 -13.25
CA ILE A 40 2.12 0.88 -11.82
C ILE A 40 3.54 0.38 -11.65
N ALA A 41 3.94 -0.65 -12.40
CA ALA A 41 5.28 -1.22 -12.34
C ALA A 41 6.35 -0.19 -12.73
N GLU A 42 6.15 0.53 -13.84
CA GLU A 42 7.02 1.61 -14.28
C GLU A 42 7.12 2.74 -13.24
N ALA A 43 5.99 3.19 -12.70
CA ALA A 43 5.96 4.24 -11.67
C ALA A 43 6.65 3.80 -10.36
N ALA A 44 6.66 2.50 -10.06
CA ALA A 44 7.35 1.92 -8.91
C ALA A 44 8.84 1.64 -9.18
N GLY A 45 9.31 1.77 -10.43
CA GLY A 45 10.68 1.43 -10.83
C GLY A 45 10.94 -0.08 -10.93
N TYR A 46 9.91 -0.86 -11.27
CA TYR A 46 9.96 -2.32 -11.36
C TYR A 46 9.48 -2.84 -12.71
N THR A 47 9.79 -4.10 -13.00
CA THR A 47 9.30 -4.79 -14.19
C THR A 47 7.86 -5.29 -13.98
N ARG A 48 7.17 -5.56 -15.09
CA ARG A 48 5.86 -6.25 -15.07
C ARG A 48 5.92 -7.62 -14.39
N GLY A 49 7.02 -8.37 -14.54
CA GLY A 49 7.22 -9.64 -13.85
C GLY A 49 7.32 -9.49 -12.33
N ALA A 50 7.99 -8.43 -11.86
CA ALA A 50 8.06 -8.12 -10.43
C ALA A 50 6.67 -7.76 -9.86
N PHE A 51 5.81 -7.10 -10.64
CA PHE A 51 4.40 -6.92 -10.26
C PHE A 51 3.71 -8.27 -10.03
N TYR A 52 3.75 -9.16 -11.04
CA TYR A 52 3.05 -10.45 -10.94
C TYR A 52 3.63 -11.43 -9.92
N SER A 53 4.87 -11.24 -9.49
CA SER A 53 5.40 -11.98 -8.33
C SER A 53 4.80 -11.54 -6.99
N ASN A 54 4.12 -10.38 -6.94
CA ASN A 54 3.53 -9.81 -5.73
C ASN A 54 2.00 -9.75 -5.76
N PHE A 55 1.41 -9.61 -6.94
CA PHE A 55 -0.03 -9.49 -7.14
C PHE A 55 -0.50 -10.19 -8.41
N ASP A 56 -1.64 -10.85 -8.37
CA ASP A 56 -2.31 -11.49 -9.51
C ASP A 56 -2.87 -10.47 -10.51
N GLY A 57 -3.08 -9.22 -10.08
CA GLY A 57 -3.52 -8.15 -10.96
C GLY A 57 -3.86 -6.83 -10.28
N LYS A 58 -4.23 -5.84 -11.10
CA LYS A 58 -4.71 -4.53 -10.62
C LYS A 58 -5.88 -4.62 -9.63
N PRO A 59 -6.89 -5.51 -9.80
CA PRO A 59 -7.98 -5.63 -8.84
C PRO A 59 -7.53 -6.09 -7.45
N GLU A 60 -6.64 -7.08 -7.37
CA GLU A 60 -6.12 -7.58 -6.09
C GLU A 60 -5.31 -6.48 -5.39
N LEU A 61 -4.42 -5.80 -6.11
CA LEU A 61 -3.67 -4.67 -5.58
C LEU A 61 -4.60 -3.57 -5.05
N LEU A 62 -5.67 -3.25 -5.79
CA LEU A 62 -6.65 -2.25 -5.36
C LEU A 62 -7.37 -2.70 -4.08
N LEU A 63 -7.77 -3.96 -3.97
CA LEU A 63 -8.39 -4.49 -2.76
C LEU A 63 -7.46 -4.38 -1.55
N GLU A 64 -6.18 -4.68 -1.73
CA GLU A 64 -5.16 -4.50 -0.69
C GLU A 64 -5.05 -3.03 -0.24
N LEU A 65 -5.00 -2.08 -1.19
CA LEU A 65 -4.99 -0.65 -0.86
C LEU A 65 -6.23 -0.24 -0.05
N LEU A 66 -7.41 -0.68 -0.47
CA LEU A 66 -8.67 -0.37 0.20
C LEU A 66 -8.72 -0.95 1.61
N ARG A 67 -8.22 -2.18 1.82
CA ARG A 67 -8.08 -2.78 3.15
C ARG A 67 -7.19 -1.95 4.05
N ARG A 68 -5.99 -1.59 3.57
CA ARG A 68 -5.04 -0.76 4.34
C ARG A 68 -5.61 0.61 4.71
N ASP A 69 -6.34 1.24 3.80
CA ASP A 69 -7.00 2.52 4.06
C ASP A 69 -8.11 2.38 5.10
N HIS A 70 -8.88 1.30 5.03
CA HIS A 70 -9.91 0.98 6.01
C HIS A 70 -9.30 0.75 7.39
N ASP A 71 -8.27 -0.10 7.50
CA ASP A 71 -7.60 -0.42 8.76
C ASP A 71 -6.99 0.85 9.40
N SER A 72 -6.29 1.66 8.59
CA SER A 72 -5.73 2.93 9.03
C SER A 72 -6.79 3.94 9.49
N ALA A 73 -8.00 3.90 8.91
CA ALA A 73 -9.11 4.74 9.34
C ALA A 73 -9.72 4.24 10.66
N GLN A 74 -9.86 2.92 10.83
CA GLN A 74 -10.33 2.31 12.08
C GLN A 74 -9.40 2.62 13.25
N GLU A 75 -8.09 2.51 13.05
CA GLU A 75 -7.08 2.83 14.07
C GLU A 75 -7.11 4.32 14.47
N ARG A 76 -7.23 5.23 13.50
CA ARG A 76 -7.36 6.66 13.78
C ARG A 76 -8.64 6.97 14.58
N ASN A 77 -9.74 6.35 14.20
CA ASN A 77 -11.03 6.51 14.88
C ASN A 77 -10.98 5.97 16.32
N SER A 78 -10.39 4.78 16.53
CA SER A 78 -10.26 4.19 17.86
C SER A 78 -9.33 5.00 18.76
N ALA A 79 -8.19 5.48 18.24
CA ALA A 79 -7.27 6.34 18.96
C ALA A 79 -7.92 7.69 19.34
N GLN A 80 -8.73 8.27 18.45
CA GLN A 80 -9.43 9.52 18.72
C GLN A 80 -10.56 9.35 19.74
N ASN A 81 -11.28 8.23 19.71
CA ASN A 81 -12.30 7.89 20.70
C ASN A 81 -11.70 7.62 22.09
N ALA A 82 -10.57 6.90 22.16
CA ALA A 82 -9.85 6.67 23.41
C ALA A 82 -9.37 7.97 24.07
N ARG A 83 -8.92 8.95 23.27
CA ARG A 83 -8.55 10.29 23.77
C ARG A 83 -9.75 11.08 24.30
N ARG A 84 -10.93 10.93 23.69
CA ARG A 84 -12.15 11.65 24.11
C ARG A 84 -12.76 11.06 25.39
N GLY A 85 -12.73 9.74 25.56
CA GLY A 85 -13.29 9.04 26.73
C GLY A 85 -12.58 9.31 28.07
N ALA A 86 -11.39 9.92 28.07
CA ALA A 86 -10.65 10.27 29.28
C ALA A 86 -11.07 11.62 29.92
N THR A 87 -12.06 12.33 29.35
CA THR A 87 -12.39 13.72 29.72
C THR A 87 -13.74 13.90 30.43
N TYR A 88 -14.42 12.82 30.83
CA TYR A 88 -15.66 12.93 31.62
C TYR A 88 -15.59 12.04 32.86
N PRO A 89 -15.15 12.58 34.02
CA PRO A 89 -15.38 11.93 35.30
C PRO A 89 -16.86 12.08 35.71
N PRO A 90 -17.38 11.17 36.57
CA PRO A 90 -18.76 11.22 37.05
C PRO A 90 -19.11 12.51 37.80
#